data_AF-A0A7Y2NCD1-F1
#
_entry.id   AF-A0A7Y2NCD1-F1
#
_cell.length_a   1.000
_cell.length_b   1.000
_cell.length_c   1.000
_cell.angle_alpha   90.00
_cell.angle_beta   90.00
_cell.angle_gamma   90.00
#
_symmetry.space_group_name_H-M   'P 1'
#
loop_
_entity.id
_entity.type
_entity.pdbx_description
1 polymer ?
#
loop_
_entity_poly.entity_id
_entity_poly.type
_entity_poly.pdbx_seq_one_letter_code
_entity_poly.pdbx_strand_id
1 'polypeptide(L)'
;MRDLASELEPVMLGAWPATDVERLDGWLLRAAEGHTSRANSIHVLGPSSRPLDDLMAYGMHWYQSRGLPVRFRLHDKGESAALDSELAPASIRSNTVETLWRTIDADKG
;
A
#
# COMPACT_ATOMS: atom_id res chain seq x y z
N MET A 1 2.40 -13.24 17.83
CA MET A 1 1.02 -12.90 17.41
C MET A 1 1.07 -12.77 15.89
N ARG A 2 0.34 -13.60 15.12
CA ARG A 2 0.39 -13.57 13.64
C ARG A 2 -0.23 -12.28 13.12
N ASP A 3 0.43 -11.63 12.17
CA ASP A 3 -0.10 -10.41 11.54
C ASP A 3 -1.08 -10.78 10.43
N LEU A 4 -2.38 -10.74 10.78
CA LEU A 4 -3.47 -11.05 9.87
C LEU A 4 -3.49 -10.13 8.64
N ALA A 5 -2.95 -8.91 8.75
CA ALA A 5 -2.90 -7.96 7.63
C ALA A 5 -1.95 -8.47 6.54
N SER A 6 -0.75 -8.91 6.90
CA SER A 6 0.23 -9.47 5.97
C SER A 6 -0.23 -10.79 5.34
N GLU A 7 -0.99 -11.61 6.07
CA GLU A 7 -1.53 -12.89 5.56
C GLU A 7 -2.67 -12.70 4.55
N LEU A 8 -3.50 -11.65 4.71
CA LEU A 8 -4.64 -11.37 3.83
C LEU A 8 -4.28 -10.54 2.60
N GLU A 9 -3.13 -9.87 2.63
CA GLU A 9 -2.69 -8.98 1.56
C GLU A 9 -2.58 -9.70 0.19
N PRO A 10 -1.98 -10.90 0.07
CA PRO A 10 -1.92 -11.64 -1.20
C PRO A 10 -3.31 -11.96 -1.77
N VAL A 11 -4.28 -12.29 -0.92
CA VAL A 11 -5.66 -12.61 -1.33
C VAL A 11 -6.37 -11.36 -1.85
N MET A 12 -6.22 -10.23 -1.15
CA MET A 12 -6.78 -8.94 -1.54
C MET A 12 -6.19 -8.42 -2.87
N LEU A 13 -4.93 -8.72 -3.15
CA LEU A 13 -4.26 -8.38 -4.40
C LEU A 13 -4.85 -9.15 -5.60
N GLY A 14 -5.21 -10.42 -5.41
CA GLY A 14 -5.79 -11.27 -6.47
C GLY A 14 -7.21 -10.87 -6.89
N ALA A 15 -8.01 -10.30 -5.98
CA ALA A 15 -9.38 -9.89 -6.26
C ALA A 15 -9.48 -8.66 -7.20
N TRP A 16 -8.41 -7.87 -7.32
CA TRP A 16 -8.35 -6.70 -8.20
C TRP A 16 -6.99 -6.65 -8.88
N PRO A 17 -6.78 -7.41 -9.97
CA PRO A 17 -5.48 -7.53 -10.60
C PRO A 17 -5.02 -6.18 -11.16
N ALA A 18 -3.72 -5.92 -11.04
CA ALA A 18 -3.08 -4.79 -11.71
C ALA A 18 -2.47 -5.29 -13.01
N THR A 19 -2.56 -4.48 -14.08
CA THR A 19 -2.04 -4.85 -15.41
C THR A 19 -0.52 -4.97 -15.38
N ASP A 20 0.14 -4.10 -14.61
CA ASP A 20 1.57 -4.12 -14.34
C ASP A 20 1.81 -4.37 -12.85
N VAL A 21 2.72 -5.29 -12.55
CA VAL A 21 3.16 -5.61 -11.19
C VAL A 21 4.67 -5.80 -11.16
N GLU A 22 5.34 -5.17 -10.22
CA GLU A 22 6.78 -5.32 -10.03
C GLU A 22 7.16 -5.50 -8.56
N ARG A 23 8.05 -6.46 -8.28
CA ARG A 23 8.61 -6.67 -6.94
C ARG A 23 9.95 -5.93 -6.83
N LEU A 24 10.06 -5.07 -5.83
CA LEU A 24 11.24 -4.27 -5.54
C LEU A 24 11.63 -4.46 -4.08
N ASP A 25 12.51 -5.43 -3.81
CA ASP A 25 13.13 -5.69 -2.50
C ASP A 25 12.22 -5.44 -1.28
N GLY A 26 11.23 -6.32 -1.08
CA GLY A 26 10.23 -6.17 0.00
C GLY A 26 9.02 -5.31 -0.37
N TRP A 27 9.07 -4.56 -1.48
CA TRP A 27 7.94 -3.76 -2.00
C TRP A 27 7.26 -4.42 -3.20
N LEU A 28 6.00 -4.08 -3.41
CA LEU A 28 5.21 -4.47 -4.57
C LEU A 28 4.60 -3.21 -5.21
N LEU A 29 5.10 -2.86 -6.39
CA LEU A 29 4.59 -1.76 -7.21
C LEU A 29 3.48 -2.31 -8.11
N ARG A 30 2.38 -1.57 -8.20
CA ARG A 30 1.20 -1.97 -8.97
C ARG A 30 0.67 -0.81 -9.79
N ALA A 31 0.36 -1.05 -11.06
CA ALA A 31 -0.31 -0.10 -11.93
C ALA A 31 -1.37 -0.80 -12.79
N ALA A 32 -2.47 -0.10 -12.99
CA ALA A 32 -3.61 -0.53 -13.80
C ALA A 32 -4.21 0.70 -14.49
N GLU A 33 -3.36 1.42 -15.24
CA GLU A 33 -3.74 2.61 -16.04
C GLU A 33 -4.52 3.69 -15.24
N GLY A 34 -4.32 3.78 -13.93
CA GLY A 34 -4.99 4.78 -13.10
C GLY A 34 -6.47 4.52 -12.73
N HIS A 35 -7.08 3.41 -13.17
CA HIS A 35 -8.52 3.13 -12.98
C HIS A 35 -8.98 3.11 -11.51
N THR A 36 -8.15 2.62 -10.59
CA THR A 36 -8.43 2.66 -9.15
C THR A 36 -7.17 2.96 -8.35
N SER A 37 -7.27 3.70 -7.24
CA SER A 37 -6.12 3.89 -6.34
C SER A 37 -5.61 2.55 -5.79
N ARG A 38 -6.50 1.56 -5.60
CA ARG A 38 -6.15 0.24 -5.07
C ARG A 38 -5.24 -0.59 -5.98
N ALA A 39 -5.40 -0.49 -7.29
CA ALA A 39 -4.55 -1.19 -8.26
C ALA A 39 -3.37 -0.32 -8.73
N ASN A 40 -3.26 0.92 -8.24
CA ASN A 40 -2.24 1.90 -8.62
C ASN A 40 -1.55 2.45 -7.36
N SER A 41 -0.94 1.54 -6.58
CA SER A 41 -0.25 1.86 -5.31
C SER A 41 0.89 0.90 -5.03
N ILE A 42 1.89 1.40 -4.31
CA ILE A 42 2.98 0.62 -3.72
C ILE A 42 2.50 -0.01 -2.42
N HIS A 43 2.81 -1.28 -2.23
CA HIS A 43 2.61 -2.03 -0.99
C HIS A 43 3.97 -2.39 -0.38
N VAL A 44 4.13 -2.17 0.93
CA VAL A 44 5.33 -2.57 1.69
C VAL A 44 5.04 -3.93 2.32
N LEU A 45 5.49 -5.00 1.66
CA LEU A 45 5.18 -6.37 2.08
C LEU A 45 6.19 -6.92 3.10
N GLY A 46 7.35 -6.29 3.23
CA GLY A 46 8.43 -6.73 4.10
C GLY A 46 9.66 -5.82 4.01
N PRO A 47 10.73 -6.17 4.75
CA PRO A 47 11.92 -5.34 4.85
C PRO A 47 12.67 -5.29 3.52
N SER A 48 13.36 -4.17 3.30
CA SER A 48 14.28 -3.97 2.19
C SER A 48 15.72 -3.95 2.70
N SER A 49 16.63 -4.49 1.90
CA SER A 49 18.07 -4.36 2.10
C SER A 49 18.64 -3.06 1.51
N ARG A 50 17.87 -2.38 0.66
CA ARG A 50 18.25 -1.11 0.00
C ARG A 50 17.89 0.11 0.84
N PRO A 51 18.67 1.21 0.73
CA PRO A 51 18.31 2.50 1.29
C PRO A 51 16.92 2.98 0.82
N LEU A 52 16.18 3.66 1.71
CA LEU A 52 14.83 4.15 1.40
C LEU A 52 14.84 5.11 0.19
N ASP A 53 15.83 6.01 0.10
CA ASP A 53 15.95 6.96 -1.00
C ASP A 53 16.04 6.28 -2.36
N ASP A 54 16.75 5.14 -2.46
CA ASP A 54 16.87 4.37 -3.69
C ASP A 54 15.54 3.72 -4.09
N LEU A 55 14.81 3.18 -3.11
CA LEU A 55 13.48 2.60 -3.32
C LEU A 55 12.48 3.68 -3.77
N MET A 56 12.54 4.85 -3.14
CA MET A 56 11.69 5.99 -3.47
C MET A 56 11.98 6.51 -4.88
N ALA A 57 13.26 6.70 -5.23
CA ALA A 57 13.67 7.14 -6.56
C ALA A 57 13.21 6.15 -7.64
N TYR A 58 13.37 4.85 -7.38
CA TYR A 58 12.91 3.80 -8.29
C TYR A 58 11.39 3.84 -8.47
N GLY A 59 10.63 3.88 -7.36
CA GLY A 59 9.18 3.97 -7.39
C GLY A 59 8.70 5.21 -8.15
N MET A 60 9.29 6.37 -7.90
CA MET A 60 8.98 7.60 -8.62
C MET A 60 9.18 7.45 -10.13
N HIS A 61 10.35 6.94 -10.55
CA HIS A 61 10.62 6.71 -11.97
C HIS A 61 9.62 5.72 -12.59
N TRP A 62 9.30 4.65 -11.89
CA TRP A 62 8.40 3.60 -12.36
C TRP A 62 6.97 4.11 -12.63
N TYR A 63 6.42 4.93 -11.73
CA TYR A 63 5.10 5.54 -11.92
C TYR A 63 5.12 6.71 -12.92
N GLN A 64 6.16 7.55 -12.91
CA GLN A 64 6.32 8.66 -13.86
C GLN A 64 6.40 8.18 -15.31
N SER A 65 7.14 7.10 -15.58
CA SER A 65 7.22 6.50 -16.93
C SER A 65 5.86 6.03 -17.47
N ARG A 66 4.86 5.88 -16.58
CA ARG A 66 3.48 5.49 -16.89
C ARG A 66 2.49 6.65 -16.80
N GLY A 67 2.96 7.88 -16.55
CA GLY A 67 2.09 9.05 -16.38
C GLY A 67 1.19 8.98 -15.13
N LEU A 68 1.58 8.18 -14.13
CA LEU A 68 0.79 7.96 -12.92
C LEU A 68 1.41 8.66 -11.71
N PRO A 69 0.59 9.11 -10.74
CA PRO A 69 1.10 9.58 -9.46
C PRO A 69 1.58 8.39 -8.61
N VAL A 70 2.66 8.60 -7.86
CA VAL A 70 3.10 7.63 -6.83
C VAL A 70 2.10 7.66 -5.68
N ARG A 71 1.65 6.48 -5.25
CA ARG A 71 0.79 6.32 -4.07
C ARG A 71 1.29 5.16 -3.24
N PHE A 72 1.29 5.33 -1.93
CA PHE A 72 1.57 4.26 -0.98
C PHE A 72 0.25 3.78 -0.37
N ARG A 73 0.12 2.47 -0.21
CA ARG A 73 -0.86 1.89 0.71
C ARG A 73 -0.11 1.48 1.96
N LEU A 74 -0.47 2.10 3.07
CA LEU A 74 0.16 1.87 4.35
C LEU A 74 -0.85 1.26 5.34
N HIS A 75 -0.35 0.48 6.28
CA HIS A 75 -1.07 -0.04 7.44
C HIS A 75 -0.27 0.21 8.72
N ASP A 76 -0.93 0.11 9.86
CA ASP A 76 -0.45 0.52 11.19
C ASP A 76 0.56 -0.44 11.85
N LYS A 77 1.20 -1.32 11.06
CA LYS A 77 2.10 -2.37 11.57
C LYS A 77 3.34 -2.57 10.71
N GLY A 78 4.39 -3.08 11.37
CA GLY A 78 5.64 -3.52 10.73
C GLY A 78 6.32 -2.44 9.89
N GLU A 79 6.92 -2.86 8.79
CA GLU A 79 7.64 -2.00 7.83
C GLU A 79 6.77 -0.88 7.25
N SER A 80 5.47 -1.13 7.10
CA SER A 80 4.55 -0.12 6.61
C SER A 80 4.36 1.05 7.59
N ALA A 81 4.32 0.78 8.90
CA ALA A 81 4.20 1.82 9.90
C ALA A 81 5.50 2.63 10.06
N ALA A 82 6.65 1.94 9.91
CA ALA A 82 7.95 2.61 9.86
C ALA A 82 8.01 3.59 8.69
N LEU A 83 7.59 3.17 7.49
CA LEU A 83 7.54 4.05 6.32
C LEU A 83 6.57 5.23 6.50
N ASP A 84 5.40 5.02 7.11
CA ASP A 84 4.45 6.11 7.38
C ASP A 84 5.06 7.21 8.26
N SER A 85 5.84 6.80 9.26
CA SER A 85 6.54 7.74 10.16
C SER A 85 7.60 8.57 9.43
N GLU A 86 8.34 7.96 8.51
CA GLU A 86 9.33 8.63 7.66
C GLU A 86 8.69 9.58 6.64
N LEU A 87 7.47 9.26 6.18
CA LEU A 87 6.73 10.02 5.18
C LEU A 87 5.87 11.16 5.76
N ALA A 88 5.46 11.06 7.03
CA ALA A 88 4.63 12.04 7.74
C ALA A 88 5.12 13.50 7.72
N PRO A 89 6.43 13.83 7.70
CA PRO A 89 6.87 15.22 7.71
C PRO A 89 6.82 15.91 6.33
N ALA A 90 6.59 15.19 5.22
CA ALA A 90 6.74 15.74 3.86
C ALA A 90 5.48 15.57 2.99
N SER A 91 4.62 16.59 2.95
CA SER A 91 3.77 16.92 1.78
C SER A 91 2.62 15.95 1.39
N ILE A 92 2.29 14.92 2.17
CA ILE A 92 1.29 13.92 1.77
C ILE A 92 -0.14 14.38 2.08
N ARG A 93 -1.03 14.26 1.08
CA ARG A 93 -2.48 14.19 1.33
C ARG A 93 -2.81 12.77 1.77
N SER A 94 -2.87 12.52 3.07
CA SER A 94 -3.37 11.27 3.60
C SER A 94 -4.90 11.28 3.53
N ASN A 95 -5.50 10.17 3.10
CA ASN A 95 -6.92 9.90 3.31
C ASN A 95 -7.01 8.64 4.15
N THR A 96 -6.83 8.80 5.46
CA THR A 96 -6.92 7.70 6.42
C THR A 96 -8.36 7.25 6.48
N VAL A 97 -8.65 6.06 5.95
CA VAL A 97 -9.95 5.42 6.12
C VAL A 97 -9.84 4.54 7.35
N GLU A 98 -10.28 5.04 8.50
CA GLU A 98 -10.49 4.17 9.67
C GLU A 98 -11.56 3.14 9.30
N THR A 99 -11.22 1.86 9.42
CA THR A 99 -12.20 0.79 9.19
C THR A 99 -13.12 0.74 10.40
N LEU A 100 -14.25 1.45 10.31
CA LEU A 100 -15.31 1.41 11.32
C LEU A 100 -16.21 0.20 11.09
N TRP A 101 -16.35 -0.66 12.10
CA TRP A 101 -17.37 -1.70 12.12
C TRP A 101 -18.33 -1.45 13.29
N ARG A 102 -19.62 -1.74 13.08
CA ARG A 102 -20.59 -1.88 14.16
C ARG A 102 -21.34 -3.18 13.98
N THR A 103 -21.53 -3.92 15.07
CA THR A 103 -22.52 -4.98 15.13
C THR A 103 -23.89 -4.32 15.26
N ILE A 104 -24.84 -4.68 14.39
CA ILE A 104 -26.25 -4.42 14.66
C ILE A 104 -26.74 -5.64 15.43
N ASP A 105 -27.05 -5.47 16.71
CA ASP A 105 -27.76 -6.51 17.45
C ASP A 105 -29.14 -6.69 16.80
N ALA A 106 -29.40 -7.90 16.29
CA ALA A 106 -30.64 -8.24 15.60
C ALA A 106 -31.82 -8.51 16.56
N ASP A 107 -31.73 -8.07 17.82
CA ASP A 107 -32.78 -8.28 18.83
C ASP A 107 -33.29 -6.95 19.39
N LYS A 108 -34.25 -6.35 18.67
CA LYS A 108 -35.36 -5.56 19.23
C LYS A 108 -36.59 -5.70 18.32
N GLY A 109 -37.25 -6.85 18.43
CA GLY A 109 -38.65 -7.06 18.05
C GLY A 109 -39.45 -7.43 19.28
#